data_AF-A0A2M8RV88-F1
#
_entry.id   AF-A0A2M8RV88-F1
#
_cell.length_a   1.000
_cell.length_b   1.000
_cell.length_c   1.000
_cell.angle_alpha   90.00
_cell.angle_beta   90.00
_cell.angle_gamma   90.00
#
_symmetry.space_group_name_H-M   'P 1'
#
loop_
_entity.id
_entity.type
_entity.pdbx_description
1 polymer ?
#
loop_
_entity_poly.entity_id
_entity_poly.type
_entity_poly.pdbx_seq_one_letter_code
_entity_poly.pdbx_strand_id
1 'polypeptide(L)'
;MTIDYITILIILILIFAIIFSFSSKQNLNEIIELRLDRIDVENGLFHCLDYKNKAFYFYKKDIAYFEIEYGEVIEQIFAGTNTIRTIRPKFVTFLLNGIKFRLKDVNDNQINFFKFKNEKH
;
A
#
# COMPACT_ATOMS: atom_id res chain seq x y z
N MET A 1 -5.87 53.86 11.11
CA MET A 1 -6.42 52.51 11.35
C MET A 1 -5.35 51.71 12.06
N THR A 2 -5.51 51.46 13.36
CA THR A 2 -4.66 50.53 14.11
C THR A 2 -5.21 49.13 13.89
N ILE A 3 -4.43 48.26 13.24
CA ILE A 3 -4.78 46.85 13.13
C ILE A 3 -4.62 46.23 14.52
N ASP A 4 -5.70 45.67 15.05
CA ASP A 4 -5.72 45.02 16.36
C ASP A 4 -4.86 43.74 16.34
N TYR A 5 -4.14 43.49 17.43
CA TYR A 5 -3.34 42.28 17.64
C TYR A 5 -4.15 41.01 17.41
N ILE A 6 -5.43 41.01 17.77
CA ILE A 6 -6.36 39.89 17.54
C ILE A 6 -6.52 39.61 16.04
N THR A 7 -6.62 40.67 15.22
CA THR A 7 -6.75 40.53 13.76
C THR A 7 -5.48 39.90 13.15
N ILE A 8 -4.30 40.30 13.62
CA ILE A 8 -3.01 39.74 13.16
C ILE A 8 -2.92 38.25 13.54
N LEU A 9 -3.34 37.88 14.75
CA LEU A 9 -3.32 36.49 15.21
C LEU A 9 -4.25 35.59 14.39
N ILE A 10 -5.46 36.07 14.07
CA ILE A 10 -6.41 35.34 13.23
C ILE A 10 -5.84 35.09 11.83
N ILE A 11 -5.22 36.12 11.23
CA ILE A 11 -4.57 35.99 9.91
C ILE A 11 -3.44 34.95 9.97
N LEU A 12 -2.63 34.95 11.03
CA LEU A 12 -1.54 33.98 11.21
C LEU A 12 -2.06 32.54 11.35
N ILE A 13 -3.14 32.32 12.12
CA ILE A 13 -3.76 30.99 12.28
C ILE A 13 -4.31 30.50 10.94
N LEU A 14 -4.95 31.39 10.17
CA LEU A 14 -5.46 31.06 8.82
C LEU A 14 -4.32 30.68 7.86
N ILE A 15 -3.22 31.42 7.86
CA ILE A 15 -2.04 31.10 7.04
C ILE A 15 -1.47 29.73 7.44
N PHE A 16 -1.34 29.46 8.75
CA PHE A 16 -0.88 28.16 9.23
C PHE A 16 -1.81 27.01 8.83
N ALA A 17 -3.12 27.19 8.95
CA ALA A 17 -4.11 26.20 8.53
C ALA A 17 -4.04 25.92 7.01
N ILE A 18 -3.83 26.96 6.20
CA ILE A 18 -3.66 26.83 4.75
C ILE A 18 -2.38 26.06 4.43
N ILE A 19 -1.24 26.43 5.01
CA ILE A 19 0.05 25.74 4.80
C ILE A 19 -0.04 24.27 5.24
N PHE A 20 -0.70 24.01 6.38
CA PHE A 20 -0.94 22.65 6.86
C PHE A 20 -1.85 21.86 5.91
N SER A 21 -2.87 22.48 5.33
CA SER A 21 -3.75 21.84 4.33
C SER A 21 -3.03 21.48 3.03
N PHE A 22 -2.03 22.27 2.62
CA PHE A 22 -1.19 21.95 1.46
C PHE A 22 -0.16 20.86 1.76
N SER A 23 0.36 20.82 3.00
CA SER A 23 1.29 19.77 3.44
C SER A 23 0.58 18.43 3.68
N SER A 24 -0.66 18.44 4.17
CA SER A 24 -1.46 17.21 4.36
C SER A 24 -2.15 16.70 3.10
N LYS A 25 -2.17 17.51 2.02
CA LYS A 25 -2.58 17.11 0.67
C LYS A 25 -1.61 16.13 -0.02
N GLN A 26 -0.67 15.53 0.72
CA GLN A 26 -0.09 14.25 0.31
C GLN A 26 -1.17 13.16 0.41
N ASN A 27 -2.03 13.14 -0.60
CA ASN A 27 -2.62 11.96 -1.20
C ASN A 27 -3.01 10.84 -0.21
N LEU A 28 -3.94 11.14 0.71
CA LEU A 28 -4.55 10.16 1.62
C LEU A 28 -5.21 8.96 0.90
N ASN A 29 -5.35 9.02 -0.42
CA ASN A 29 -5.90 7.95 -1.27
C ASN A 29 -4.88 7.34 -2.24
N GLU A 30 -3.60 7.72 -2.21
CA GLU A 30 -2.61 7.12 -3.09
C GLU A 30 -2.24 5.73 -2.59
N ILE A 31 -2.50 4.74 -3.44
CA ILE A 31 -2.10 3.36 -3.18
C ILE A 31 -0.72 3.16 -3.81
N ILE A 32 0.27 2.86 -2.99
CA ILE A 32 1.60 2.52 -3.47
C ILE A 32 1.58 1.06 -3.92
N GLU A 33 1.72 0.84 -5.22
CA GLU A 33 1.80 -0.49 -5.80
C GLU A 33 3.24 -1.01 -5.82
N LEU A 34 3.43 -2.22 -5.32
CA LEU A 34 4.73 -2.88 -5.25
C LEU A 34 4.62 -4.32 -5.78
N ARG A 35 5.71 -4.87 -6.28
CA ARG A 35 5.85 -6.30 -6.58
C ARG A 35 6.52 -7.00 -5.41
N LEU A 36 5.97 -8.14 -4.98
CA LEU A 36 6.61 -8.98 -3.98
C LEU A 36 7.82 -9.69 -4.59
N ASP A 37 8.98 -9.60 -3.94
CA ASP A 37 10.24 -10.18 -4.42
C ASP A 37 10.66 -11.40 -3.60
N ARG A 38 10.83 -11.24 -2.28
CA ARG A 38 11.25 -12.32 -1.37
C ARG A 38 10.47 -12.26 -0.05
N ILE A 39 10.20 -13.42 0.54
CA ILE A 39 9.67 -13.53 1.90
C ILE A 39 10.68 -14.33 2.74
N ASP A 40 11.04 -13.76 3.88
CA ASP A 40 11.69 -14.45 4.99
C ASP A 40 10.63 -14.80 6.03
N VAL A 41 10.19 -16.05 6.00
CA VAL A 41 9.09 -16.55 6.83
C VAL A 41 9.49 -16.60 8.30
N GLU A 42 10.75 -16.95 8.60
CA GLU A 42 11.26 -17.11 9.96
C GLU A 42 11.27 -15.77 10.70
N ASN A 43 11.76 -14.73 10.05
CA ASN A 43 11.84 -13.38 10.63
C ASN A 43 10.57 -12.55 10.41
N GLY A 44 9.60 -13.07 9.66
CA GLY A 44 8.38 -12.34 9.32
C GLY A 44 8.65 -11.10 8.45
N LEU A 45 9.73 -11.10 7.67
CA LEU A 45 10.16 -10.01 6.81
C LEU A 45 9.78 -10.30 5.36
N PHE A 46 9.33 -9.31 4.63
CA PHE A 46 9.12 -9.42 3.20
C PHE A 46 9.67 -8.23 2.44
N HIS A 47 10.26 -8.54 1.29
CA HIS A 47 10.95 -7.62 0.41
C HIS A 47 10.08 -7.36 -0.81
N CYS A 48 9.94 -6.08 -1.14
CA CYS A 48 9.11 -5.61 -2.24
C CYS A 48 9.90 -4.62 -3.10
N LEU A 49 9.50 -4.52 -4.36
CA LEU A 49 10.10 -3.62 -5.34
C LEU A 49 9.02 -2.72 -5.92
N ASP A 50 9.32 -1.43 -6.08
CA ASP A 50 8.48 -0.55 -6.90
C ASP A 50 8.75 -0.75 -8.41
N TYR A 51 8.05 0.02 -9.24
CA TYR A 51 8.22 0.00 -10.70
C TYR A 51 9.60 0.50 -11.19
N LYS A 52 10.37 1.17 -10.32
CA LYS A 52 11.75 1.62 -10.58
C LYS A 52 12.79 0.65 -9.99
N ASN A 53 12.36 -0.52 -9.51
CA ASN A 53 13.19 -1.50 -8.79
C ASN A 53 13.82 -0.95 -7.50
N LYS A 54 13.20 0.05 -6.87
CA LYS A 54 13.59 0.49 -5.53
C LYS A 54 13.08 -0.52 -4.50
N ALA A 55 13.97 -0.92 -3.61
CA ALA A 55 13.71 -1.87 -2.54
C ALA A 55 12.91 -1.26 -1.39
N PHE A 56 11.90 -2.01 -0.93
CA PHE A 56 11.11 -1.75 0.26
C PHE A 56 11.10 -2.99 1.14
N TYR A 57 11.23 -2.79 2.44
CA TYR A 57 11.31 -3.85 3.43
C TYR A 57 10.22 -3.65 4.47
N PHE A 58 9.47 -4.70 4.74
CA PHE A 58 8.36 -4.66 5.66
C PHE A 58 8.40 -5.84 6.62
N TYR A 59 8.19 -5.56 7.91
CA TYR A 59 7.95 -6.62 8.87
C TYR A 59 6.45 -6.82 9.05
N LYS A 60 6.02 -8.07 8.98
CA LYS A 60 4.62 -8.47 9.17
C LYS A 60 4.08 -8.05 10.54
N LYS A 61 4.92 -7.96 11.57
CA LYS A 61 4.53 -7.54 12.93
C LYS A 61 4.13 -6.06 13.00
N ASP A 62 4.66 -5.22 12.11
CA ASP A 62 4.46 -3.76 12.11
C ASP A 62 3.20 -3.35 11.31
N ILE A 63 2.57 -4.31 10.64
CA ILE A 63 1.45 -4.08 9.74
C ILE A 63 0.17 -4.61 10.39
N ALA A 64 -0.81 -3.71 10.52
CA ALA A 64 -2.15 -4.06 10.94
C ALA A 64 -2.99 -4.40 9.71
N TYR A 65 -3.65 -5.57 9.75
CA TYR A 65 -4.61 -6.06 8.76
C TYR A 65 -4.06 -6.23 7.33
N PHE A 66 -4.03 -7.47 6.86
CA PHE A 66 -3.84 -7.79 5.45
C PHE A 66 -5.18 -8.09 4.81
N GLU A 67 -5.50 -7.41 3.73
CA GLU A 67 -6.65 -7.71 2.88
C GLU A 67 -6.17 -8.43 1.62
N ILE A 68 -6.81 -9.55 1.29
CA ILE A 68 -6.48 -10.32 0.08
C ILE A 68 -7.57 -10.05 -0.96
N GLU A 69 -7.21 -9.34 -2.01
CA GLU A 69 -8.09 -9.01 -3.11
C GLU A 69 -7.78 -9.92 -4.32
N TYR A 70 -8.82 -10.37 -5.02
CA TYR A 70 -8.67 -11.15 -6.25
C TYR A 70 -9.12 -10.29 -7.42
N GLY A 71 -8.22 -10.07 -8.37
CA GLY A 71 -8.56 -9.34 -9.59
C GLY A 71 -9.45 -10.14 -10.53
N GLU A 72 -9.82 -9.48 -11.63
CA GLU A 72 -10.56 -10.10 -12.72
C GLU A 72 -9.76 -11.24 -13.35
N VAL A 73 -10.49 -12.25 -13.81
CA VAL A 73 -9.90 -13.39 -14.48
C VAL A 73 -9.42 -12.95 -15.87
N ILE A 74 -8.13 -13.13 -16.14
CA ILE A 74 -7.50 -12.81 -17.42
C ILE A 74 -7.21 -14.12 -18.14
N GLU A 75 -7.65 -14.22 -19.39
CA GLU A 75 -7.27 -15.32 -20.27
C GLU A 75 -5.98 -14.96 -21.01
N GLN A 76 -4.93 -15.74 -20.80
CA GLN A 76 -3.69 -15.60 -21.54
C GLN A 76 -3.59 -16.71 -22.58
N ILE A 77 -3.57 -16.32 -23.85
CA ILE A 77 -3.42 -17.22 -25.00
C ILE A 77 -1.94 -17.27 -25.37
N PHE A 78 -1.36 -18.47 -25.32
CA PHE A 78 0.01 -18.68 -25.77
C PHE A 78 -0.01 -19.09 -27.25
N ALA A 79 0.38 -18.15 -28.13
CA ALA A 79 0.48 -18.40 -29.56
C ALA A 79 1.58 -19.45 -29.83
N GLY A 80 1.17 -20.67 -30.16
CA GLY A 80 2.07 -21.79 -30.47
C GLY A 80 1.60 -23.13 -29.94
N THR A 81 0.91 -23.17 -28.79
CA THR A 81 0.42 -24.42 -28.17
C THR A 81 -1.10 -24.50 -28.05
N ASN A 82 -1.84 -23.52 -28.58
CA ASN A 82 -3.31 -23.37 -28.43
C ASN A 82 -3.78 -23.59 -26.97
N THR A 83 -2.95 -23.20 -26.01
CA THR A 83 -3.24 -23.35 -24.58
C THR A 83 -3.81 -22.04 -24.07
N ILE A 84 -5.03 -22.07 -23.56
CA ILE A 84 -5.65 -20.96 -22.84
C ILE A 84 -5.34 -21.16 -21.36
N ARG A 85 -4.62 -20.21 -20.75
CA ARG A 85 -4.42 -20.20 -19.31
C ARG A 85 -5.27 -19.12 -18.69
N THR A 86 -6.15 -19.54 -17.80
CA THR A 86 -6.93 -18.66 -16.94
C THR A 86 -6.05 -18.20 -15.76
N ILE A 87 -5.77 -16.91 -15.68
CA ILE A 87 -4.97 -16.31 -14.62
C ILE A 87 -5.89 -15.44 -13.76
N ARG A 88 -5.91 -15.71 -12.46
CA ARG A 88 -6.58 -14.83 -11.48
C ARG A 88 -5.51 -14.12 -10.66
N PRO A 89 -5.18 -12.85 -10.97
CA PRO A 89 -4.19 -12.11 -10.21
C PRO A 89 -4.67 -11.92 -8.78
N LYS A 90 -3.72 -11.99 -7.85
CA LYS A 90 -3.98 -11.90 -6.41
C LYS A 90 -3.17 -10.73 -5.87
N PHE A 91 -3.84 -9.92 -5.06
CA PHE A 91 -3.26 -8.74 -4.47
C PHE A 91 -3.32 -8.86 -2.95
N VAL A 92 -2.28 -8.35 -2.29
CA VAL A 92 -2.28 -8.20 -0.83
C VAL A 92 -2.20 -6.72 -0.53
N THR A 93 -3.24 -6.19 0.11
CA THR A 93 -3.34 -4.79 0.48
C THR A 93 -3.12 -4.64 1.99
N PHE A 94 -2.36 -3.64 2.42
CA PHE A 94 -2.14 -3.35 3.84
C PHE A 94 -1.87 -1.87 4.12
N LEU A 95 -1.98 -1.47 5.38
CA LEU A 95 -1.71 -0.11 5.85
C LEU A 95 -0.48 -0.08 6.76
N LEU A 96 0.41 0.88 6.52
CA LEU A 96 1.54 1.19 7.39
C LEU A 96 1.68 2.71 7.50
N ASN A 97 1.62 3.25 8.73
CA ASN A 97 1.73 4.69 9.00
C ASN A 97 0.75 5.56 8.18
N GLY A 98 -0.48 5.07 7.96
CA GLY A 98 -1.50 5.77 7.17
C GLY A 98 -1.31 5.68 5.66
N ILE A 99 -0.29 4.99 5.16
CA ILE A 99 -0.04 4.78 3.73
C ILE A 99 -0.57 3.40 3.34
N LYS A 100 -1.36 3.36 2.25
CA LYS A 100 -1.93 2.14 1.70
C LYS A 100 -0.97 1.53 0.67
N PHE A 101 -0.59 0.28 0.89
CA PHE A 101 0.26 -0.49 -0.01
C PHE A 101 -0.54 -1.61 -0.66
N ARG A 102 -0.26 -1.89 -1.94
CA ARG A 102 -0.80 -3.05 -2.66
C ARG A 102 0.33 -3.85 -3.29
N LEU A 103 0.47 -5.10 -2.87
CA LEU A 103 1.39 -6.06 -3.44
C LEU A 103 0.75 -6.76 -4.64
N LYS A 104 1.40 -6.70 -5.79
CA LYS A 104 1.05 -7.41 -7.02
C LYS A 104 1.87 -8.69 -7.16
N ASP A 105 1.37 -9.57 -8.04
CA ASP A 105 2.01 -10.83 -8.44
C ASP A 105 2.28 -11.80 -7.28
N VAL A 106 1.44 -11.74 -6.24
CA VAL A 106 1.58 -12.64 -5.08
C VAL A 106 1.01 -14.01 -5.44
N ASN A 107 1.84 -15.05 -5.34
CA ASN A 107 1.41 -16.42 -5.59
C ASN A 107 0.77 -17.08 -4.35
N ASP A 108 0.13 -18.23 -4.55
CA ASP A 108 -0.66 -18.93 -3.52
C ASP A 108 0.16 -19.30 -2.28
N ASN A 109 1.41 -19.72 -2.50
CA ASN A 109 2.33 -20.08 -1.42
C ASN A 109 2.68 -18.85 -0.59
N GLN A 110 2.91 -17.71 -1.24
CA GLN A 110 3.21 -16.43 -0.58
C GLN A 110 2.00 -15.86 0.14
N ILE A 111 0.77 -16.04 -0.38
CA ILE A 111 -0.45 -15.55 0.29
C ILE A 111 -0.61 -16.15 1.68
N ASN A 112 -0.20 -17.40 1.87
CA ASN A 112 -0.32 -18.07 3.16
C ASN A 112 0.45 -17.32 4.26
N PHE A 113 1.58 -16.70 3.93
CA PHE A 113 2.32 -15.84 4.87
C PHE A 113 1.46 -14.71 5.44
N PHE A 114 0.59 -14.11 4.61
CA PHE A 114 -0.25 -12.95 4.97
C PHE A 114 -1.58 -13.34 5.64
N LYS A 115 -2.08 -14.56 5.42
CA LYS A 115 -3.34 -15.04 6.03
C LYS A 115 -3.28 -15.18 7.55
N PHE A 116 -2.09 -15.40 8.13
CA PHE A 116 -1.94 -15.65 9.57
C PHE A 116 -1.98 -14.36 10.40
N LYS A 117 -3.16 -13.76 10.61
CA LYS A 117 -3.51 -12.97 11.82
C LYS A 117 -4.97 -12.52 11.72
N ASN A 118 -5.87 -13.47 11.88
CA ASN A 118 -7.27 -13.21 12.27
C ASN A 118 -7.61 -14.05 13.51
N GLU A 119 -6.65 -14.19 14.43
CA GLU A 119 -7.00 -14.54 15.81
C GLU A 119 -7.55 -13.28 16.44
N LYS A 120 -8.88 -13.26 16.53
CA LYS A 120 -9.72 -12.27 17.20
C LYS A 120 -9.06 -11.81 18.49
N HIS A 121 -8.80 -10.51 18.58
CA HIS A 121 -8.67 -9.82 19.85
C HIS A 121 -10.00 -9.17 20.20
#